data_AF-A0A8J8H2I8-F1
#
_entry.id   AF-A0A8J8H2I8-F1
#
_cell.length_a   1.000
_cell.length_b   1.000
_cell.length_c   1.000
_cell.angle_alpha   90.00
_cell.angle_beta   90.00
_cell.angle_gamma   90.00
#
_symmetry.space_group_name_H-M   'P 1'
#
loop_
_entity.id
_entity.type
_entity.pdbx_description
1 polymer ?
#
loop_
_entity_poly.entity_id
_entity_poly.type
_entity_poly.pdbx_seq_one_letter_code
_entity_poly.pdbx_strand_id
1 'polypeptide(L)'
;MFDKLKQLNELRKMKNAIQAETVTAERNGVKITINGSFNVEDLSVSPEAKQGSGLEKDLRACFNDAVGKIQATLAQKFSSMMQ
;
A
#
# COMPACT_ATOMS: atom_id res chain seq x y z
N MET A 1 18.59 28.71 -9.56
CA MET A 1 18.31 27.42 -10.24
C MET A 1 18.79 26.22 -9.43
N PHE A 2 19.94 26.31 -8.75
CA PHE A 2 20.46 25.26 -7.87
C PHE A 2 19.46 24.83 -6.77
N ASP A 3 18.76 25.76 -6.15
CA ASP A 3 17.75 25.45 -5.12
C ASP A 3 16.54 24.69 -5.70
N LYS A 4 16.13 25.01 -6.93
CA LYS A 4 15.07 24.26 -7.63
C LYS A 4 15.52 22.83 -7.97
N LEU A 5 16.78 22.64 -8.34
CA LEU A 5 17.35 21.32 -8.60
C LEU A 5 17.45 20.46 -7.32
N LYS A 6 17.82 21.08 -6.19
CA LYS A 6 17.80 20.42 -4.88
C LYS A 6 16.39 19.99 -4.49
N GLN A 7 15.41 20.89 -4.58
CA GLN A 7 14.00 20.60 -4.30
C GLN A 7 13.45 19.46 -5.17
N LEU A 8 13.77 19.45 -6.47
CA LEU A 8 13.37 18.36 -7.36
C LEU A 8 13.98 17.01 -6.96
N ASN A 9 15.24 17.00 -6.53
CA ASN A 9 15.90 15.77 -6.11
C ASN A 9 15.32 15.24 -4.79
N GLU A 10 15.00 16.13 -3.86
CA GLU A 10 14.30 15.78 -2.61
C GLU A 10 12.92 15.20 -2.89
N LEU A 11 12.11 15.87 -3.72
CA LEU A 11 10.80 15.36 -4.16
C LEU A 11 10.92 13.98 -4.82
N ARG A 12 11.96 13.75 -5.62
CA ARG A 12 12.19 12.46 -6.29
C ARG A 12 12.56 11.36 -5.31
N LYS A 13 13.43 11.64 -4.34
CA LYS A 13 13.75 10.72 -3.24
C LYS A 13 12.50 10.40 -2.42
N MET A 14 11.68 11.41 -2.14
CA MET A 14 10.42 11.27 -1.42
C MET A 14 9.46 10.35 -2.15
N LYS A 15 9.25 10.59 -3.45
CA LYS A 15 8.43 9.74 -4.31
C LYS A 15 8.92 8.29 -4.28
N ASN A 16 10.22 8.06 -4.46
CA ASN A 16 10.77 6.71 -4.49
C ASN A 16 10.58 5.99 -3.14
N ALA A 17 10.78 6.69 -2.02
CA ALA A 17 10.58 6.13 -0.69
C ALA A 17 9.11 5.76 -0.44
N ILE A 18 8.17 6.60 -0.89
CA ILE A 18 6.73 6.32 -0.84
C ILE A 18 6.38 5.08 -1.67
N GLN A 19 6.90 4.98 -2.91
CA GLN A 19 6.58 3.88 -3.80
C GLN A 19 7.11 2.53 -3.31
N ALA A 20 8.24 2.53 -2.58
CA ALA A 20 8.85 1.33 -2.03
C ALA A 20 8.14 0.80 -0.76
N GLU A 21 7.28 1.61 -0.13
CA GLU A 21 6.48 1.14 1.01
C GLU A 21 5.50 0.09 0.57
N THR A 22 5.35 -0.97 1.38
CA THR A 22 4.37 -2.02 1.17
C THR A 22 3.59 -2.27 2.45
N VAL A 23 2.33 -2.63 2.30
CA VAL A 23 1.49 -3.09 3.40
C VAL A 23 0.79 -4.36 2.99
N THR A 24 0.58 -5.23 3.97
CA THR A 24 -0.17 -6.47 3.78
C THR A 24 -1.43 -6.44 4.63
N ALA A 25 -2.55 -6.80 4.01
CA ALA A 25 -3.80 -7.12 4.69
C ALA A 25 -4.08 -8.61 4.52
N GLU A 26 -4.68 -9.21 5.55
CA GLU A 26 -5.09 -10.59 5.55
C GLU A 26 -6.46 -10.71 6.19
N ARG A 27 -7.36 -11.44 5.53
CA ARG A 27 -8.74 -11.60 5.95
C ARG A 27 -9.32 -12.90 5.38
N ASN A 28 -9.85 -13.76 6.24
CA ASN A 28 -10.56 -14.98 5.83
C ASN A 28 -9.80 -15.83 4.78
N GLY A 29 -8.48 -15.97 4.92
CA GLY A 29 -7.65 -16.73 3.97
C GLY A 29 -7.28 -15.99 2.68
N VAL A 30 -7.67 -14.72 2.52
CA VAL A 30 -7.21 -13.81 1.47
C VAL A 30 -6.13 -12.91 2.03
N LYS A 31 -4.96 -12.88 1.39
CA LYS A 31 -3.84 -12.01 1.73
C LYS A 31 -3.44 -11.17 0.53
N ILE A 32 -3.41 -9.86 0.70
CA ILE A 32 -3.09 -8.87 -0.33
C ILE A 32 -1.95 -7.99 0.17
N THR A 33 -0.90 -7.88 -0.64
CA THR A 33 0.18 -6.91 -0.44
C THR A 33 0.08 -5.84 -1.50
N ILE A 34 0.01 -4.58 -1.08
CA ILE A 34 0.03 -3.42 -1.98
C ILE A 34 1.21 -2.49 -1.66
N ASN A 35 1.68 -1.78 -2.68
CA ASN A 35 2.71 -0.77 -2.51
C ASN A 35 2.14 0.65 -2.37
N GLY A 36 3.00 1.64 -2.10
CA GLY A 36 2.62 3.06 -2.00
C GLY A 36 2.20 3.73 -3.31
N SER A 37 2.26 3.01 -4.44
CA SER A 37 1.59 3.41 -5.70
C SER A 37 0.21 2.79 -5.86
N PHE A 38 -0.30 2.10 -4.83
CA PHE A 38 -1.55 1.32 -4.85
C PHE A 38 -1.56 0.16 -5.85
N ASN A 39 -0.38 -0.32 -6.27
CA ASN A 39 -0.29 -1.53 -7.07
C ASN A 39 -0.29 -2.75 -6.17
N VAL A 40 -0.95 -3.82 -6.60
CA VAL A 40 -0.89 -5.13 -5.94
C VAL A 40 0.42 -5.81 -6.31
N GLU A 41 1.26 -6.06 -5.31
CA GLU A 41 2.53 -6.76 -5.45
C GLU A 41 2.36 -8.27 -5.28
N ASP A 42 1.48 -8.67 -4.35
CA ASP A 42 1.19 -10.08 -4.08
C ASP A 42 -0.29 -10.26 -3.71
N LEU A 43 -0.87 -11.35 -4.20
CA LEU A 43 -2.22 -11.81 -3.86
C LEU A 43 -2.17 -13.32 -3.66
N SER A 44 -2.49 -13.77 -2.45
CA SER A 44 -2.66 -15.18 -2.14
C SER A 44 -4.05 -15.44 -1.56
N VAL A 45 -4.64 -16.55 -1.98
CA VAL A 45 -5.96 -17.00 -1.53
C VAL A 45 -5.85 -18.46 -1.13
N SER A 46 -6.20 -18.77 0.11
CA SER A 46 -6.15 -20.12 0.66
C SER A 46 -7.14 -21.07 -0.05
N PRO A 47 -6.89 -22.38 -0.08
CA PRO A 47 -7.81 -23.35 -0.69
C PRO A 47 -9.22 -23.33 -0.09
N GLU A 48 -9.34 -23.04 1.20
CA GLU A 48 -10.61 -22.96 1.93
C GLU A 48 -11.39 -21.71 1.48
N ALA A 49 -10.71 -20.57 1.34
CA ALA A 49 -11.32 -19.34 0.87
C ALA A 49 -11.83 -19.43 -0.57
N LYS A 50 -11.16 -20.22 -1.43
CA LYS A 50 -11.59 -20.48 -2.83
C LYS A 50 -12.89 -21.28 -2.92
N GLN A 51 -13.19 -22.11 -1.93
CA GLN A 51 -14.38 -22.96 -1.91
C GLN A 51 -15.57 -22.28 -1.23
N GLY A 52 -15.34 -21.17 -0.51
CA GLY A 52 -16.40 -20.40 0.15
C GLY A 52 -17.18 -19.50 -0.81
N SER A 53 -18.47 -19.28 -0.52
CA SER A 53 -19.34 -18.37 -1.29
C SER A 53 -19.09 -16.88 -1.03
N GLY A 54 -18.13 -16.54 -0.16
CA GLY A 54 -17.83 -15.16 0.29
C GLY A 54 -16.58 -14.52 -0.31
N LEU A 55 -15.86 -15.22 -1.19
CA LEU A 55 -14.52 -14.82 -1.64
C LEU A 55 -14.47 -13.39 -2.21
N GLU A 56 -15.45 -12.99 -3.02
CA GLU A 56 -15.49 -11.66 -3.63
C GLU A 56 -15.62 -10.54 -2.59
N LYS A 57 -16.42 -10.78 -1.55
CA LYS A 57 -16.61 -9.85 -0.43
C LYS A 57 -15.33 -9.76 0.39
N ASP A 58 -14.69 -10.89 0.66
CA ASP A 58 -13.45 -10.95 1.43
C ASP A 58 -12.27 -10.32 0.67
N LEU A 59 -12.17 -10.54 -0.64
CA LEU A 59 -11.21 -9.86 -1.52
C LEU A 59 -11.39 -8.35 -1.51
N ARG A 60 -12.61 -7.86 -1.74
CA ARG A 60 -12.91 -6.43 -1.71
C ARG A 60 -12.56 -5.82 -0.35
N ALA A 61 -12.95 -6.49 0.72
CA ALA A 61 -12.70 -6.00 2.07
C ALA A 61 -11.20 -6.00 2.39
N CYS A 62 -10.48 -7.08 2.08
CA CYS A 62 -9.04 -7.18 2.28
C CYS A 62 -8.27 -6.12 1.48
N PHE A 63 -8.68 -5.87 0.22
CA PHE A 63 -8.10 -4.81 -0.60
C PHE A 63 -8.32 -3.43 0.00
N ASN A 64 -9.56 -3.11 0.40
CA ASN A 64 -9.88 -1.83 1.03
C ASN A 64 -9.12 -1.64 2.35
N ASP A 65 -8.97 -2.72 3.14
CA ASP A 65 -8.20 -2.71 4.37
C ASP A 65 -6.71 -2.42 4.07
N ALA A 66 -6.14 -3.02 3.02
CA ALA A 66 -4.78 -2.72 2.57
C ALA A 66 -4.64 -1.26 2.12
N VAL A 67 -5.61 -0.73 1.36
CA VAL A 67 -5.64 0.67 0.92
C VAL A 67 -5.70 1.63 2.11
N GLY A 68 -6.54 1.34 3.11
CA GLY A 68 -6.61 2.14 4.33
C GLY A 68 -5.28 2.14 5.10
N LYS A 69 -4.63 0.98 5.20
CA LYS A 69 -3.31 0.86 5.84
C LYS A 69 -2.24 1.68 5.11
N ILE A 70 -2.15 1.56 3.78
CA ILE A 70 -1.12 2.30 3.04
C ILE A 70 -1.39 3.82 3.12
N GLN A 71 -2.65 4.26 3.09
CA GLN A 71 -2.99 5.68 3.28
C GLN A 71 -2.52 6.21 4.64
N ALA A 72 -2.73 5.44 5.71
CA ALA A 72 -2.26 5.79 7.04
C ALA A 72 -0.71 5.86 7.10
N THR A 73 -0.03 4.86 6.53
CA THR A 73 1.44 4.84 6.43
C THR A 73 1.98 6.05 5.67
N LEU A 74 1.36 6.39 4.53
CA LEU A 74 1.74 7.55 3.74
C LEU A 74 1.52 8.85 4.51
N ALA A 75 0.35 9.03 5.14
CA ALA A 75 0.05 10.21 5.94
C ALA A 75 1.06 10.40 7.10
N GLN A 76 1.42 9.33 7.79
CA GLN A 76 2.45 9.37 8.83
C GLN A 76 3.80 9.78 8.26
N LYS A 77 4.25 9.20 7.15
CA LYS A 77 5.52 9.57 6.51
C LYS A 77 5.55 11.01 6.02
N PHE A 78 4.47 11.49 5.41
CA PHE A 78 4.34 12.89 5.02
C PHE A 78 4.43 13.82 6.23
N SER A 79 3.74 13.48 7.32
CA SER A 79 3.81 14.26 8.57
C SER A 79 5.22 14.28 9.16
N SER A 80 5.93 13.15 9.19
CA SER A 80 7.31 13.07 9.71
C SER A 80 8.32 13.81 8.84
N MET A 81 8.05 14.02 7.55
CA MET A 81 8.93 14.76 6.64
C MET A 81 8.69 16.27 6.64
N MET A 82 7.52 16.71 7.11
CA MET A 82 7.16 18.13 7.24
C MET A 82 7.51 18.71 8.62
N GLN A 83 7.93 17.87 9.57
CA GLN A 83 8.52 18.27 10.86
C GLN A 83 10.04 18.39 10.74
#